data_AF-A0A7C2K607-F1
#
_entry.id   AF-A0A7C2K607-F1
#
_cell.length_a   1.000
_cell.length_b   1.000
_cell.length_c   1.000
_cell.angle_alpha   90.00
_cell.angle_beta   90.00
_cell.angle_gamma   90.00
#
_symmetry.space_group_name_H-M   'P 1'
#
loop_
_entity.id
_entity.type
_entity.pdbx_description
1 polymer ?
#
loop_
_entity_poly.entity_id
_entity_poly.type
_entity_poly.pdbx_seq_one_letter_code
_entity_poly.pdbx_strand_id
1 'polypeptide(L)' 'MKKQAKKTGKKTVRTTIVLPKEIHQALRIEAIKKGISMSELLVQKLEELEKYKQKFGGIVSAEDLEIPR' A
#
# COMPACT_ATOMS: atom_id res chain seq x y z
N MET A 1 -20.95 12.04 -39.50
CA MET A 1 -21.06 11.07 -38.37
C MET A 1 -19.84 11.22 -37.47
N LYS A 2 -20.00 11.73 -36.22
CA LYS A 2 -18.87 11.90 -35.28
C LYS A 2 -18.73 10.62 -34.43
N LYS A 3 -17.67 9.84 -34.66
CA LYS A 3 -17.30 8.70 -33.81
C LYS A 3 -16.74 9.25 -32.49
N GLN A 4 -17.51 9.16 -31.41
CA GLN A 4 -17.01 9.45 -30.06
C GLN A 4 -16.10 8.31 -29.61
N ALA A 5 -14.84 8.64 -29.33
CA ALA A 5 -13.86 7.72 -28.78
C ALA A 5 -14.35 7.19 -27.42
N LYS A 6 -14.55 5.87 -27.36
CA LYS A 6 -14.92 5.13 -26.14
C LYS A 6 -13.74 5.22 -25.17
N LYS A 7 -13.80 6.14 -24.19
CA LYS A 7 -12.81 6.23 -23.11
C LYS A 7 -12.80 4.89 -22.37
N THR A 8 -11.74 4.11 -22.56
CA THR A 8 -11.43 2.92 -21.75
C THR A 8 -11.15 3.39 -20.33
N GLY A 9 -12.22 3.49 -19.53
CA GLY A 9 -12.13 3.88 -18.13
C GLY A 9 -11.21 2.92 -17.39
N LYS A 10 -10.19 3.44 -16.71
CA LYS A 10 -9.38 2.68 -15.76
C LYS A 10 -10.35 1.99 -14.79
N LYS A 11 -10.28 0.67 -14.67
CA LYS A 11 -11.16 -0.17 -13.82
C LYS A 11 -10.78 -0.01 -12.34
N THR A 12 -10.78 1.21 -11.81
CA THR A 12 -10.55 1.43 -10.38
C THR A 12 -11.86 1.25 -9.62
N VAL A 13 -11.82 0.40 -8.60
CA VAL A 13 -12.94 0.20 -7.68
C VAL A 13 -12.67 1.04 -6.43
N ARG A 14 -13.66 1.83 -6.02
CA ARG A 14 -13.60 2.53 -4.74
C ARG A 14 -14.06 1.57 -3.65
N THR A 15 -13.22 1.39 -2.65
CA THR A 15 -13.49 0.50 -1.52
C THR A 15 -13.39 1.29 -0.22
N THR A 16 -14.34 1.05 0.68
CA THR A 16 -14.31 1.57 2.04
C THR A 16 -13.81 0.47 2.97
N ILE A 17 -12.84 0.78 3.81
CA ILE A 17 -12.29 -0.13 4.82
C ILE A 17 -12.43 0.50 6.21
N VAL A 18 -12.61 -0.33 7.23
CA VAL A 18 -12.58 0.09 8.63
C VAL A 18 -11.18 -0.17 9.17
N LEU A 19 -10.56 0.87 9.73
CA LEU A 19 -9.24 0.78 10.33
C LEU A 19 -9.31 1.20 11.80
N PRO A 20 -8.47 0.62 12.67
CA PRO A 20 -8.24 1.17 14.00
C PRO A 20 -7.78 2.63 13.90
N LYS A 21 -8.24 3.47 14.82
CA LYS A 21 -7.99 4.92 14.80
C LYS A 21 -6.50 5.26 14.71
N GLU A 22 -5.69 4.55 15.48
CA GLU A 22 -4.24 4.76 15.57
C GLU A 22 -3.54 4.45 14.24
N ILE A 23 -3.92 3.34 13.60
CA ILE A 23 -3.38 2.94 12.29
C ILE A 23 -3.79 3.95 11.21
N HIS A 24 -5.06 4.36 11.19
CA HIS A 24 -5.53 5.37 10.26
C HIS A 24 -4.77 6.70 10.43
N GLN A 25 -4.53 7.13 11.67
CA GLN A 25 -3.79 8.35 11.96
C GLN A 25 -2.32 8.24 11.53
N ALA A 26 -1.66 7.12 11.81
CA ALA A 26 -0.29 6.87 11.40
C ALA A 26 -0.13 6.91 9.88
N LEU A 27 -1.01 6.20 9.15
CA LEU A 27 -1.02 6.22 7.69
C LEU A 27 -1.26 7.64 7.13
N ARG A 28 -2.15 8.42 7.77
CA ARG A 28 -2.42 9.79 7.36
C ARG A 28 -1.22 10.71 7.51
N ILE A 29 -0.54 10.64 8.66
CA ILE A 29 0.68 11.43 8.91
C ILE A 29 1.75 11.05 7.89
N GLU A 30 1.94 9.76 7.62
CA GLU A 30 2.94 9.30 6.66
C GLU A 30 2.61 9.74 5.22
N ALA A 31 1.35 9.67 4.80
CA ALA A 31 0.91 10.13 3.49
C ALA A 31 1.18 11.64 3.30
N ILE A 32 0.85 12.45 4.32
CA ILE A 32 1.13 13.89 4.33
C ILE A 32 2.64 14.15 4.25
N LYS A 33 3.44 13.44 5.05
CA LYS A 33 4.91 13.58 5.07
C LYS A 33 5.54 13.26 3.70
N LYS A 34 5.01 12.26 2.99
CA LYS A 34 5.46 11.85 1.66
C LYS A 34 4.86 12.69 0.52
N GLY A 35 3.87 13.54 0.81
CA GLY A 35 3.18 14.33 -0.20
C GLY A 35 2.36 13.50 -1.20
N ILE A 36 1.92 12.30 -0.79
CA ILE A 36 1.16 11.37 -1.65
C ILE A 36 -0.22 11.09 -1.05
N SER A 37 -1.13 10.54 -1.86
CA SER A 37 -2.43 10.12 -1.37
C SER A 37 -2.34 8.89 -0.47
N MET A 38 -3.34 8.72 0.40
CA MET A 38 -3.46 7.52 1.23
C MET A 38 -3.51 6.23 0.40
N SER A 39 -4.19 6.28 -0.75
CA SER A 39 -4.31 5.13 -1.66
C SER A 39 -2.95 4.75 -2.25
N GLU A 40 -2.15 5.72 -2.68
CA GLU A 40 -0.80 5.47 -3.19
C GLU A 40 0.12 4.93 -2.10
N LEU A 41 0.02 5.46 -0.87
CA LEU A 41 0.78 4.96 0.27
C LEU A 41 0.44 3.49 0.56
N LEU A 42 -0.84 3.12 0.54
CA LEU A 42 -1.28 1.75 0.76
C LEU A 42 -0.73 0.80 -0.30
N VAL A 43 -0.73 1.21 -1.58
CA VAL A 43 -0.14 0.41 -2.67
C VAL A 43 1.36 0.21 -2.44
N GLN A 44 2.11 1.27 -2.13
CA GLN A 44 3.54 1.19 -1.85
C GLN A 44 3.84 0.22 -0.70
N LYS A 45 3.11 0.32 0.41
CA LYS A 45 3.31 -0.59 1.56
C LYS A 45 2.97 -2.04 1.22
N LEU A 46 1.95 -2.30 0.42
CA LEU A 46 1.61 -3.66 -0.02
C LEU A 46 2.71 -4.25 -0.91
N GLU A 47 3.27 -3.46 -1.84
CA GLU A 47 4.40 -3.89 -2.67
C GLU A 47 5.67 -4.13 -1.83
N GLU A 48 5.94 -3.28 -0.82
CA GLU A 48 7.05 -3.46 0.11
C GLU A 48 6.90 -4.78 0.90
N LEU A 49 5.69 -5.08 1.37
CA LEU A 49 5.40 -6.35 2.05
C LEU A 49 5.58 -7.56 1.13
N GLU A 50 5.16 -7.46 -0.14
CA GLU A 50 5.36 -8.53 -1.11
C GLU A 50 6.85 -8.74 -1.44
N LYS A 51 7.60 -7.66 -1.65
CA LYS A 51 9.06 -7.71 -1.84
C LYS A 51 9.76 -8.29 -0.62
N TYR A 52 9.33 -7.93 0.58
CA TYR A 52 9.85 -8.50 1.82
C TYR A 52 9.59 -10.01 1.88
N LYS A 53 8.36 -10.44 1.61
CA LYS A 53 8.01 -11.88 1.54
C LYS A 53 8.85 -12.64 0.51
N GLN A 54 9.08 -12.05 -0.68
CA GLN A 54 9.88 -12.66 -1.73
C GLN A 54 11.37 -12.74 -1.35
N LYS A 55 11.92 -11.70 -0.73
CA LYS A 55 13.34 -11.67 -0.33
C LYS A 55 13.66 -12.59 0.84
N PHE A 56 12.73 -12.72 1.78
CA PHE A 56 12.93 -13.46 3.03
C PHE A 56 12.14 -14.78 3.09
N GLY A 57 11.64 -15.25 1.95
CA GLY A 57 11.17 -16.64 1.81
C GLY A 57 9.90 -17.03 2.57
N GLY A 58 9.08 -16.08 3.02
CA GLY A 58 7.80 -16.36 3.70
C GLY A 58 7.95 -16.96 5.10
N ILE A 59 7.46 -16.21 6.10
CA ILE A 59 7.59 -16.48 7.54
C ILE A 59 9.02 -16.22 8.03
N VAL A 60 9.29 -14.95 8.31
CA VAL A 60 10.38 -14.58 9.22
C VAL A 60 9.90 -14.99 10.61
N SER A 61 10.41 -16.11 11.13
CA SER A 61 10.28 -16.39 12.55
C SER A 61 11.01 -15.29 13.31
N ALA A 62 10.48 -14.87 14.45
CA ALA A 62 11.01 -13.74 15.22
C ALA A 62 12.49 -13.91 15.63
N GLU A 63 13.04 -15.11 15.50
CA GLU A 63 14.44 -15.45 15.75
C GLU A 63 15.43 -14.88 14.71
N ASP A 64 15.01 -14.58 13.47
CA ASP A 64 15.92 -14.07 12.42
C ASP A 64 16.15 -12.54 12.48
N LEU A 65 15.49 -11.85 13.42
CA LEU A 65 15.65 -10.41 13.66
C LEU A 65 16.71 -10.09 14.73
N GLU A 66 17.55 -11.04 15.12
CA GLU A 66 18.75 -10.75 15.90
C GLU A 66 19.76 -9.96 15.04
N ILE A 67 19.60 -8.64 15.08
CA ILE A 67 20.59 -7.67 14.61
C ILE A 67 21.90 -7.96 15.38
N PRO A 68 23.02 -8.27 14.72
CA PRO A 68 24.29 -8.44 15.42
C PRO A 68 24.67 -7.10 16.06
N ARG A 69 24.98 -7.14 17.36
CA ARG A 69 25.45 -6.01 18.17
C ARG A 69 26.74 -5.39 17.64
#